data_AF-A0A1F5DGR8-F1
#
_entry.id   AF-A0A1F5DGR8-F1
#
_cell.length_a   1.000
_cell.length_b   1.000
_cell.length_c   1.000
_cell.angle_alpha   90.00
_cell.angle_beta   90.00
_cell.angle_gamma   90.00
#
_symmetry.space_group_name_H-M   'P 1'
#
loop_
_entity.id
_entity.type
_entity.pdbx_description
1 polymer ?
#
loop_
_entity_poly.entity_id
_entity_poly.type
_entity_poly.pdbx_seq_one_letter_code
_entity_poly.pdbx_strand_id
1 'polypeptide(L)'
;MSESNAKGWFAKHTESEAKKDVMKLSERTGELIGIFCILILIIFFITHQTSSTGFFTSKFGRLEQFLLYGSLSFGIITSIGKIIVGRKNVIRPLEAFGALFSFIALLWLLDVFPFDFTHLTDILPEILRLITIWISNDIAKIFMIIGIVGSFVTAIYIIAPYVSILRLDKPN
;
A
#
# COMPACT_ATOMS: atom_id res chain seq x y z
N MET A 1 -26.74 19.01 -6.74
CA MET A 1 -26.75 18.26 -5.45
C MET A 1 -26.69 19.28 -4.33
N SER A 2 -27.75 19.42 -3.52
CA SER A 2 -27.79 20.43 -2.45
C SER A 2 -26.84 20.05 -1.30
N GLU A 3 -26.18 21.05 -0.70
CA GLU A 3 -25.25 20.87 0.43
C GLU A 3 -25.87 20.12 1.63
N SER A 4 -27.20 20.19 1.83
CA SER A 4 -27.86 19.50 2.94
C SER A 4 -27.84 17.97 2.78
N ASN A 5 -27.95 17.46 1.54
CA ASN A 5 -27.87 16.03 1.25
C ASN A 5 -26.43 15.51 1.40
N ALA A 6 -25.45 16.32 1.01
CA ALA A 6 -24.03 15.99 1.20
C ALA A 6 -23.68 15.88 2.69
N LYS A 7 -24.10 16.85 3.51
CA LYS A 7 -23.90 16.82 4.98
C LYS A 7 -24.58 15.60 5.61
N GLY A 8 -25.80 15.25 5.18
CA GLY A 8 -26.52 14.07 5.68
C GLY A 8 -25.86 12.74 5.30
N TRP A 9 -25.34 12.61 4.08
CA TRP A 9 -24.63 11.41 3.63
C TRP A 9 -23.30 11.23 4.36
N PHE A 10 -22.48 12.29 4.47
CA PHE A 10 -21.20 12.24 5.18
C PHE A 10 -21.36 11.90 6.66
N ALA A 11 -22.36 12.47 7.34
CA ALA A 11 -22.63 12.17 8.75
C ALA A 11 -22.99 10.70 8.97
N LYS A 12 -23.92 10.16 8.16
CA LYS A 12 -24.31 8.74 8.21
C LYS A 12 -23.14 7.80 7.90
N HIS A 13 -22.29 8.18 6.94
CA HIS A 13 -21.11 7.40 6.59
C HIS A 13 -20.09 7.38 7.74
N THR A 14 -19.82 8.53 8.34
CA THR A 14 -18.90 8.67 9.49
C THR A 14 -19.37 7.85 10.69
N GLU A 15 -20.67 7.88 11.00
CA GLU A 15 -21.26 7.09 12.08
C GLU A 15 -21.18 5.57 11.79
N SER A 16 -21.39 5.16 10.53
CA SER A 16 -21.23 3.76 10.13
C SER A 16 -19.79 3.28 10.28
N GLU A 17 -18.82 4.12 9.90
CA GLU A 17 -17.39 3.85 10.03
C GLU A 17 -16.97 3.76 11.50
N ALA A 18 -17.48 4.65 12.36
CA ALA A 18 -17.24 4.60 13.80
C ALA A 18 -17.77 3.30 14.44
N LYS A 19 -18.95 2.82 14.03
CA LYS A 19 -19.51 1.54 14.49
C LYS A 19 -18.69 0.31 14.03
N LYS A 20 -17.88 0.45 12.98
CA LYS A 20 -17.01 -0.60 12.43
C LYS A 20 -15.54 -0.46 12.86
N ASP A 21 -15.27 0.34 13.88
CA ASP A 21 -13.92 0.57 14.39
C ASP A 21 -13.29 -0.71 14.94
N VAL A 22 -14.06 -1.49 15.70
CA VAL A 22 -13.59 -2.76 16.27
C VAL A 22 -13.50 -3.82 15.18
N MET A 23 -12.31 -4.41 15.04
CA MET A 23 -12.05 -5.42 14.02
C MET A 23 -12.66 -6.76 14.36
N LYS A 24 -13.35 -7.35 13.39
CA LYS A 24 -13.83 -8.73 13.43
C LYS A 24 -12.68 -9.71 13.19
N LEU A 25 -12.86 -10.96 13.60
CA LEU A 25 -11.86 -12.01 13.38
C LEU A 25 -11.52 -12.20 11.89
N SER A 26 -12.52 -12.17 11.00
CA SER A 26 -12.32 -12.28 9.56
C SER A 26 -11.47 -11.15 8.98
N GLU A 27 -11.59 -9.94 9.52
CA GLU A 27 -10.78 -8.78 9.10
C GLU A 27 -9.33 -8.95 9.56
N ARG A 28 -9.10 -9.46 10.78
CA ARG A 28 -7.76 -9.79 11.26
C ARG A 28 -7.10 -10.89 10.43
N THR A 29 -7.85 -11.91 10.01
CA THR A 29 -7.35 -12.92 9.08
C THR A 29 -6.99 -12.31 7.72
N GLY A 30 -7.78 -11.36 7.23
CA GLY A 30 -7.46 -10.59 6.02
C GLY A 30 -6.13 -9.84 6.14
N GLU A 31 -5.88 -9.18 7.28
CA GLU A 31 -4.58 -8.53 7.54
C GLU A 31 -3.41 -9.52 7.57
N LEU A 32 -3.59 -10.71 8.16
CA LEU A 32 -2.54 -11.75 8.17
C LEU A 32 -2.22 -12.24 6.76
N ILE A 33 -3.23 -12.43 5.92
CA ILE A 33 -3.04 -12.80 4.50
C ILE A 33 -2.30 -11.67 3.77
N GLY A 34 -2.68 -10.41 4.02
CA GLY A 34 -1.99 -9.24 3.45
C GLY A 34 -0.51 -9.21 3.82
N ILE A 35 -0.17 -9.40 5.10
CA ILE A 35 1.22 -9.50 5.57
C ILE A 35 1.97 -10.61 4.82
N PHE A 36 1.37 -11.79 4.72
CA PHE A 36 1.98 -12.92 4.02
C PHE A 36 2.27 -12.61 2.54
N CYS A 37 1.32 -11.98 1.83
CA CYS A 37 1.52 -11.56 0.44
C CYS A 37 2.66 -10.54 0.30
N ILE A 38 2.75 -9.55 1.21
CA ILE A 38 3.82 -8.55 1.17
C ILE A 38 5.18 -9.20 1.47
N LEU A 39 5.25 -10.15 2.41
CA LEU A 39 6.48 -10.88 2.71
C LEU A 39 6.98 -11.67 1.50
N ILE A 40 6.08 -12.35 0.78
CA ILE A 40 6.44 -13.03 -0.49
C ILE A 40 7.04 -12.03 -1.48
N LEU A 41 6.41 -10.86 -1.63
CA LEU A 41 6.89 -9.84 -2.56
C LEU A 41 8.26 -9.27 -2.15
N ILE A 42 8.48 -9.05 -0.86
CA ILE A 42 9.79 -8.62 -0.33
C ILE A 42 10.84 -9.71 -0.61
N ILE A 43 10.54 -10.97 -0.32
CA ILE A 43 11.46 -12.10 -0.59
C ILE A 43 11.78 -12.20 -2.08
N PHE A 44 10.79 -12.03 -2.95
CA PHE A 44 10.97 -11.99 -4.40
C PHE A 44 11.98 -10.91 -4.82
N PHE A 45 11.81 -9.67 -4.34
CA PHE A 45 12.74 -8.59 -4.62
C PHE A 45 14.13 -8.81 -4.01
N ILE A 46 14.21 -9.26 -2.76
CA ILE A 46 15.51 -9.59 -2.14
C ILE A 46 16.24 -10.65 -2.96
N THR A 47 15.54 -11.69 -3.42
CA THR A 47 16.13 -12.77 -4.23
C THR A 47 16.68 -12.24 -5.55
N HIS A 48 15.94 -11.38 -6.26
CA HIS A 48 16.46 -10.72 -7.47
C HIS A 48 17.72 -9.90 -7.20
N GLN A 49 17.76 -9.21 -6.05
CA GLN A 49 18.86 -8.35 -5.65
C GLN A 49 20.11 -9.17 -5.23
N THR A 50 19.95 -10.22 -4.43
CA THR A 50 21.07 -11.06 -3.97
C THR A 50 21.61 -11.96 -5.07
N SER A 51 20.75 -12.44 -5.97
CA SER A 51 21.13 -13.30 -7.09
C SER A 51 21.64 -12.52 -8.30
N SER A 52 21.66 -11.18 -8.25
CA SER A 52 22.20 -10.30 -9.31
C SER A 52 21.64 -10.61 -10.70
N THR A 53 20.34 -10.92 -10.77
CA THR A 53 19.66 -11.35 -12.01
C THR A 53 19.66 -10.31 -13.13
N GLY A 54 19.90 -9.03 -12.82
CA GLY A 54 19.75 -7.91 -13.75
C GLY A 54 18.44 -7.15 -13.57
N PHE A 55 17.46 -7.67 -12.80
CA PHE A 55 16.19 -7.00 -12.53
C PHE A 55 16.37 -5.62 -11.87
N PHE A 56 17.32 -5.49 -10.94
CA PHE A 56 17.71 -4.19 -10.39
C PHE A 56 18.91 -3.64 -11.17
N THR A 57 18.72 -2.50 -11.80
CA THR A 57 19.77 -1.81 -12.54
C THR A 57 20.76 -1.11 -11.61
N SER A 58 21.85 -0.58 -12.16
CA SER A 58 22.82 0.24 -11.41
C SER A 58 22.24 1.49 -10.75
N LYS A 59 21.03 1.93 -11.16
CA LYS A 59 20.31 3.04 -10.55
C LYS A 59 19.63 2.65 -9.22
N PHE A 60 19.54 1.36 -8.90
CA PHE A 60 18.90 0.89 -7.66
C PHE A 60 19.82 1.04 -6.45
N GLY A 61 19.99 2.28 -6.00
CA GLY A 61 20.84 2.64 -4.88
C GLY A 61 20.17 2.46 -3.51
N ARG A 62 20.80 3.06 -2.50
CA ARG A 62 20.31 3.02 -1.10
C ARG A 62 18.96 3.71 -0.93
N LEU A 63 18.73 4.81 -1.65
CA LEU A 63 17.47 5.55 -1.58
C LEU A 63 16.34 4.73 -2.19
N GLU A 64 16.56 4.14 -3.37
CA GLU A 64 15.58 3.33 -4.07
C GLU A 64 15.21 2.08 -3.26
N GLN A 65 16.20 1.45 -2.63
CA GLN A 65 15.98 0.36 -1.68
C GLN A 65 15.13 0.80 -0.49
N PHE A 66 15.47 1.93 0.13
CA PHE A 66 14.69 2.48 1.24
C PHE A 66 13.25 2.78 0.84
N LEU A 67 13.02 3.36 -0.33
CA LEU A 67 11.68 3.69 -0.83
C LEU A 67 10.87 2.42 -1.17
N LEU A 68 11.47 1.46 -1.86
CA LEU A 68 10.80 0.20 -2.20
C LEU A 68 10.51 -0.65 -0.95
N TYR A 69 11.53 -0.99 -0.17
CA TYR A 69 11.35 -1.85 1.00
C TYR A 69 10.62 -1.14 2.13
N GLY A 70 10.85 0.17 2.31
CA GLY A 70 10.13 0.97 3.29
C GLY A 70 8.64 1.01 3.00
N SER A 71 8.23 1.21 1.75
CA SER A 71 6.81 1.30 1.39
C SER A 71 6.09 -0.03 1.61
N LEU A 72 6.72 -1.14 1.23
CA LEU A 72 6.22 -2.49 1.54
C LEU A 72 6.15 -2.75 3.05
N SER A 73 7.17 -2.34 3.79
CA SER A 73 7.22 -2.51 5.25
C SER A 73 6.11 -1.76 5.97
N PHE A 74 5.71 -0.57 5.50
CA PHE A 74 4.57 0.16 6.06
C PHE A 74 3.26 -0.65 5.97
N GLY A 75 3.06 -1.42 4.90
CA GLY A 75 1.93 -2.33 4.79
C GLY A 75 1.93 -3.37 5.91
N ILE A 76 3.08 -3.99 6.18
CA ILE A 76 3.23 -4.96 7.27
C ILE A 76 3.00 -4.30 8.64
N ILE A 77 3.65 -3.15 8.89
CA ILE A 77 3.58 -2.45 10.17
C ILE A 77 2.13 -2.05 10.51
N THR A 78 1.40 -1.50 9.53
CA THR A 78 0.00 -1.10 9.71
C THR A 78 -0.92 -2.30 9.92
N SER A 79 -0.73 -3.40 9.18
CA SER A 79 -1.48 -4.65 9.40
C SER A 79 -1.22 -5.26 10.77
N ILE A 80 0.03 -5.31 11.23
CA ILE A 80 0.39 -5.76 12.58
C ILE A 80 -0.27 -4.86 13.63
N GLY A 81 -0.16 -3.55 13.46
CA GLY A 81 -0.78 -2.57 14.36
C GLY A 81 -2.30 -2.79 14.48
N LYS A 82 -2.98 -3.02 13.36
CA LYS A 82 -4.41 -3.35 13.31
C LYS A 82 -4.75 -4.64 14.06
N ILE A 83 -3.97 -5.70 13.85
CA ILE A 83 -4.20 -6.99 14.53
C ILE A 83 -4.02 -6.86 16.05
N ILE A 84 -2.96 -6.18 16.50
CA ILE A 84 -2.64 -6.02 17.92
C ILE A 84 -3.64 -5.12 18.62
N VAL A 85 -3.90 -3.92 18.07
CA VAL A 85 -4.78 -2.93 18.69
C VAL A 85 -6.25 -3.33 18.54
N GLY A 86 -6.62 -3.96 17.43
CA GLY A 86 -7.99 -4.38 17.15
C GLY A 86 -8.97 -3.25 16.87
N ARG A 87 -8.49 -2.00 16.77
CA ARG A 87 -9.27 -0.80 16.44
C ARG A 87 -8.64 -0.07 15.25
N LYS A 88 -9.43 0.14 14.21
CA LYS A 88 -8.96 0.71 12.94
C LYS A 88 -8.61 2.19 13.10
N ASN A 89 -9.41 2.97 13.81
CA ASN A 89 -9.26 4.42 13.94
C ASN A 89 -7.94 4.84 14.58
N VAL A 90 -7.40 4.02 15.49
CA VAL A 90 -6.11 4.28 16.15
C VAL A 90 -4.95 4.16 15.15
N ILE A 91 -5.08 3.28 14.17
CA ILE A 91 -4.02 2.98 13.19
C ILE A 91 -4.17 3.83 11.91
N ARG A 92 -5.34 4.43 11.65
CA ARG A 92 -5.60 5.30 10.48
C ARG A 92 -4.54 6.36 10.21
N PRO A 93 -3.99 7.10 11.21
CA PRO A 93 -2.92 8.06 10.96
C PRO A 93 -1.66 7.41 10.36
N LEU A 94 -1.31 6.22 10.86
CA LEU A 94 -0.17 5.45 10.37
C LEU A 94 -0.43 4.92 8.96
N GLU A 95 -1.66 4.48 8.66
CA GLU A 95 -2.05 4.06 7.31
C GLU A 95 -2.01 5.23 6.32
N ALA A 96 -2.49 6.42 6.72
CA ALA A 96 -2.42 7.61 5.89
C ALA A 96 -0.97 8.02 5.61
N PHE A 97 -0.10 7.98 6.63
CA PHE A 97 1.33 8.22 6.45
C PHE A 97 1.96 7.19 5.50
N GLY A 98 1.67 5.91 5.69
CA GLY A 98 2.15 4.84 4.81
C GLY A 98 1.70 5.02 3.37
N ALA A 99 0.44 5.40 3.13
CA ALA A 99 -0.09 5.67 1.80
C ALA A 99 0.60 6.88 1.13
N LEU A 100 0.84 7.96 1.88
CA LEU A 100 1.60 9.11 1.38
C LEU A 100 3.06 8.76 1.10
N PHE A 101 3.69 7.98 1.97
CA PHE A 101 5.06 7.48 1.76
C PHE A 101 5.14 6.63 0.49
N SER A 102 4.22 5.68 0.30
CA SER A 102 4.14 4.86 -0.90
C SER A 102 3.89 5.69 -2.17
N PHE A 103 3.04 6.72 -2.09
CA PHE A 103 2.82 7.66 -3.20
C PHE A 103 4.12 8.35 -3.62
N ILE A 104 4.86 8.92 -2.66
CA ILE A 104 6.15 9.59 -2.94
C ILE A 104 7.19 8.59 -3.44
N ALA A 105 7.27 7.41 -2.82
CA ALA A 105 8.18 6.35 -3.20
C ALA A 105 7.94 5.90 -4.65
N LEU A 106 6.68 5.67 -5.03
CA LEU A 106 6.34 5.25 -6.39
C LEU A 106 6.59 6.36 -7.41
N LEU A 107 6.34 7.63 -7.09
CA LEU A 107 6.69 8.75 -7.97
C LEU A 107 8.20 8.77 -8.25
N TRP A 108 9.02 8.67 -7.20
CA TRP A 108 10.48 8.63 -7.34
C TRP A 108 10.96 7.42 -8.13
N LEU A 109 10.45 6.22 -7.78
CA LEU A 109 10.81 4.98 -8.46
C LEU A 109 10.34 4.95 -9.92
N LEU A 110 9.25 5.66 -10.27
CA LEU A 110 8.80 5.78 -11.65
C LEU A 110 9.72 6.71 -12.46
N ASP A 111 10.19 7.79 -11.86
CA ASP A 111 11.11 8.75 -12.50
C ASP A 111 12.50 8.15 -12.73
N VAL A 112 13.10 7.58 -11.69
CA VAL A 112 14.42 6.91 -11.79
C VAL A 112 14.33 5.63 -12.62
N PHE A 113 13.21 4.91 -12.47
CA PHE A 113 12.92 3.59 -13.02
C PHE A 113 14.11 2.64 -12.94
N PRO A 114 14.49 2.18 -11.74
CA PRO A 114 15.69 1.38 -11.53
C PRO A 114 15.49 -0.12 -11.83
N PHE A 115 14.44 -0.49 -12.57
CA PHE A 115 14.04 -1.88 -12.82
C PHE A 115 14.25 -2.28 -14.29
N ASP A 116 14.58 -3.55 -14.52
CA ASP A 116 14.59 -4.20 -15.83
C ASP A 116 13.71 -5.46 -15.80
N PHE A 117 12.49 -5.32 -16.33
CA PHE A 117 11.49 -6.38 -16.34
C PHE A 117 11.78 -7.51 -17.32
N THR A 118 12.80 -7.38 -18.18
CA THR A 118 13.28 -8.53 -18.97
C THR A 118 13.76 -9.68 -18.07
N HIS A 119 14.25 -9.34 -16.89
CA HIS A 119 14.75 -10.27 -15.87
C HIS A 119 13.70 -10.64 -14.82
N LEU A 120 12.46 -10.16 -14.91
CA LEU A 120 11.40 -10.40 -13.90
C LEU A 120 11.19 -11.89 -13.63
N THR A 121 11.31 -12.72 -14.67
CA THR A 121 10.95 -14.15 -14.58
C THR A 121 12.10 -15.06 -14.17
N ASP A 122 13.31 -14.52 -13.99
CA ASP A 122 14.53 -15.31 -13.86
C ASP A 122 14.58 -16.16 -12.59
N ILE A 123 13.86 -15.75 -11.54
CA ILE A 123 13.77 -16.48 -10.27
C ILE A 123 12.46 -17.28 -10.12
N LEU A 124 11.57 -17.20 -11.11
CA LEU A 124 10.26 -17.82 -11.04
C LEU A 124 10.29 -19.26 -11.56
N PRO A 125 9.52 -20.19 -10.95
CA PRO A 125 9.27 -21.49 -11.53
C PRO A 125 8.52 -21.35 -12.86
N GLU A 126 8.65 -22.37 -13.72
CA GLU A 126 8.18 -22.35 -15.12
C GLU A 126 6.72 -21.90 -15.28
N ILE A 127 5.81 -22.40 -14.43
CA ILE A 127 4.40 -22.04 -14.50
C ILE A 127 4.15 -20.54 -14.23
N LEU A 128 4.91 -19.95 -13.30
CA LEU A 128 4.79 -18.53 -12.95
C LEU A 128 5.46 -17.65 -14.02
N ARG A 129 6.52 -18.15 -14.65
CA ARG A 129 7.16 -17.48 -15.79
C ARG A 129 6.20 -17.32 -16.96
N LEU A 130 5.42 -18.35 -17.31
CA LEU A 130 4.45 -18.26 -18.41
C LEU A 130 3.40 -17.17 -18.20
N ILE A 131 2.92 -16.98 -16.98
CA ILE A 131 1.90 -15.97 -16.67
C ILE A 131 2.47 -14.56 -16.43
N THR A 132 3.79 -14.40 -16.34
CA THR A 132 4.44 -13.11 -16.05
C THR A 132 5.35 -12.60 -17.16
N ILE A 133 5.73 -13.44 -18.13
CA ILE A 133 6.67 -13.07 -19.21
C ILE A 133 6.20 -11.91 -20.10
N TRP A 134 4.89 -11.67 -20.16
CA TRP A 134 4.32 -10.57 -20.93
C TRP A 134 4.50 -9.20 -20.26
N ILE A 135 4.94 -9.16 -19.00
CA ILE A 135 5.14 -7.92 -18.24
C ILE A 135 6.45 -7.27 -18.69
N SER A 136 6.32 -6.28 -19.58
CA SER A 136 7.44 -5.43 -20.01
C SER A 136 7.67 -4.24 -19.07
N ASN A 137 8.77 -3.51 -19.29
CA ASN A 137 9.06 -2.25 -18.60
C ASN A 137 7.90 -1.25 -18.72
N ASP A 138 7.26 -1.15 -19.89
CA ASP A 138 6.16 -0.21 -20.12
C ASP A 138 4.90 -0.62 -19.35
N ILE A 139 4.59 -1.92 -19.33
CA ILE A 139 3.47 -2.46 -18.55
C ILE A 139 3.70 -2.25 -17.06
N ALA A 140 4.93 -2.46 -16.59
CA ALA A 140 5.29 -2.19 -15.20
C ALA A 140 5.09 -0.72 -14.82
N LYS A 141 5.51 0.22 -15.68
CA LYS A 141 5.28 1.66 -15.48
C LYS A 141 3.80 1.98 -15.38
N ILE A 142 2.95 1.36 -16.21
CA ILE A 142 1.49 1.51 -16.15
C ILE A 142 0.96 1.06 -14.78
N PHE A 143 1.39 -0.12 -14.30
CA PHE A 143 1.00 -0.59 -12.96
C PHE A 143 1.50 0.34 -11.84
N MET A 144 2.70 0.89 -11.97
CA MET A 144 3.21 1.89 -11.02
C MET A 144 2.36 3.15 -11.02
N ILE A 145 1.94 3.66 -12.18
CA ILE A 145 1.03 4.82 -12.29
C ILE A 145 -0.31 4.53 -11.60
N ILE A 146 -0.87 3.33 -11.82
CA ILE A 146 -2.09 2.90 -11.12
C ILE A 146 -1.85 2.88 -9.60
N GLY A 147 -0.71 2.36 -9.16
CA GLY A 147 -0.31 2.36 -7.76
C GLY A 147 -0.15 3.76 -7.16
N ILE A 148 0.40 4.72 -7.92
CA ILE A 148 0.52 6.13 -7.53
C ILE A 148 -0.88 6.72 -7.29
N VAL A 149 -1.77 6.59 -8.27
CA VAL A 149 -3.15 7.10 -8.17
C VAL A 149 -3.88 6.43 -7.00
N GLY A 150 -3.75 5.11 -6.87
CA GLY A 150 -4.36 4.34 -5.79
C GLY A 150 -3.88 4.77 -4.40
N SER A 151 -2.56 4.97 -4.24
CA SER A 151 -1.96 5.40 -2.98
C SER A 151 -2.41 6.82 -2.60
N PHE A 152 -2.49 7.73 -3.57
CA PHE A 152 -2.97 9.09 -3.36
C PHE A 152 -4.45 9.13 -2.94
N VAL A 153 -5.31 8.42 -3.67
CA VAL A 153 -6.74 8.31 -3.34
C VAL A 153 -6.94 7.68 -1.96
N THR A 154 -6.16 6.64 -1.65
CA THR A 154 -6.20 5.97 -0.33
C THR A 154 -5.82 6.92 0.79
N ALA A 155 -4.76 7.71 0.62
CA ALA A 155 -4.35 8.71 1.61
C ALA A 155 -5.49 9.71 1.90
N ILE A 156 -6.12 10.25 0.86
CA ILE A 156 -7.27 11.18 1.00
C ILE A 156 -8.44 10.48 1.71
N TYR A 157 -8.77 9.27 1.28
CA TYR A 157 -9.89 8.50 1.82
C TYR A 157 -9.72 8.14 3.30
N ILE A 158 -8.49 7.91 3.77
CA ILE A 158 -8.25 7.60 5.19
C ILE A 158 -8.32 8.86 6.05
N ILE A 159 -7.78 9.98 5.55
CA ILE A 159 -7.72 11.26 6.30
C ILE A 159 -9.12 11.86 6.51
N ALA A 160 -9.96 11.89 5.47
CA ALA A 160 -11.26 12.55 5.50
C ALA A 160 -12.23 12.06 6.62
N PRO A 161 -12.47 10.74 6.80
CA PRO A 161 -13.31 10.23 7.89
C PRO A 161 -12.59 10.30 9.24
N TYR A 162 -11.26 10.15 9.29
CA TYR A 162 -10.50 10.28 10.54
C TYR A 162 -10.66 11.66 11.18
N VAL A 163 -10.51 12.73 10.40
CA VAL A 163 -10.70 14.12 10.88
C VAL A 163 -12.16 14.36 11.31
N SER A 164 -13.11 13.72 10.66
CA SER A 164 -14.54 13.86 10.98
C SER A 164 -14.90 13.19 12.31
N ILE A 165 -14.33 12.01 12.59
CA ILE A 165 -14.52 11.31 13.87
C ILE A 165 -13.88 12.10 15.03
N LEU A 166 -12.66 12.62 14.85
CA LEU A 166 -12.00 13.45 15.86
C LEU A 166 -12.79 14.72 16.24
N ARG A 167 -13.57 15.28 15.30
CA ARG A 167 -14.41 16.45 15.58
C ARG A 167 -15.66 16.11 16.39
N LEU A 168 -16.14 14.87 16.32
CA LEU A 168 -17.31 14.40 17.07
C LEU A 168 -16.95 14.03 18.52
N ASP A 169 -15.70 13.65 18.77
CA ASP A 169 -15.22 13.21 20.09
C ASP A 169 -14.67 14.37 20.95
N LYS A 170 -14.69 15.61 20.44
CA LYS A 170 -14.40 16.79 21.26
C LYS A 170 -15.65 17.15 22.08
N PRO A 171 -15.58 17.12 23.42
CA PRO A 171 -16.64 17.68 24.25
C PRO A 171 -16.74 19.19 23.99
N ASN A 172 -17.97 19.68 23.83
CA ASN A 172 -18.27 21.12 23.89
C ASN A 172 -17.91 21.69 25.26
#